data_AF-A0A1I1VDK9-F1
#
_entry.id   AF-A0A1I1VDK9-F1
#
_cell.length_a   1.000
_cell.length_b   1.000
_cell.length_c   1.000
_cell.angle_alpha   90.00
_cell.angle_beta   90.00
_cell.angle_gamma   90.00
#
_symmetry.space_group_name_H-M   'P 1'
#
loop_
_entity.id
_entity.type
_entity.pdbx_description
1 polymer ?
#
loop_
_entity_poly.entity_id
_entity_poly.type
_entity_poly.pdbx_seq_one_letter_code
_entity_poly.pdbx_strand_id
1 'polypeptide(L)'
;MWRSESTPTDVRVSLTVLATEDWYTHVSLLGRVTELLDDPSLSDMDRLARHHTGAPYHMRDRDRVSAWIDVDRWHCWDAAENRDVPHH
;
A
#
# COMPACT_ATOMS: atom_id res chain seq x y z
N MET A 1 -16.26 5.39 20.87
CA MET A 1 -16.93 4.20 20.29
C MET A 1 -17.38 4.58 18.89
N TRP A 2 -16.48 4.52 17.90
CA TRP A 2 -16.85 4.70 16.50
C TRP A 2 -17.29 3.35 15.94
N ARG A 3 -18.40 3.36 15.21
CA ARG A 3 -19.04 2.17 14.64
C ARG A 3 -18.37 1.86 13.31
N SER A 4 -17.94 0.62 13.11
CA SER A 4 -17.42 0.12 11.82
C SER A 4 -18.55 -0.06 10.82
N GLU A 5 -19.13 1.01 10.29
CA GLU A 5 -20.16 0.92 9.25
C GLU A 5 -19.91 1.95 8.16
N SER A 6 -19.04 1.59 7.22
CA SER A 6 -19.14 1.96 5.80
C SER A 6 -18.01 1.29 5.05
N THR A 7 -18.24 0.10 4.49
CA THR A 7 -17.43 -0.35 3.35
C THR A 7 -17.76 0.62 2.23
N PRO A 8 -16.83 1.47 1.78
CA PRO A 8 -17.17 2.45 0.77
C PRO A 8 -17.39 1.71 -0.55
N THR A 9 -18.56 1.95 -1.15
CA THR A 9 -18.90 1.44 -2.48
C THR A 9 -17.83 1.88 -3.48
N ASP A 10 -17.02 0.92 -3.92
CA ASP A 10 -15.99 1.01 -4.98
C ASP A 10 -14.92 2.10 -4.78
N VAL A 11 -14.15 2.05 -3.69
CA VAL A 11 -12.95 2.90 -3.53
C VAL A 11 -11.80 2.34 -4.35
N ARG A 12 -11.59 2.95 -5.52
CA ARG A 12 -10.44 2.66 -6.40
C ARG A 12 -9.22 3.44 -5.94
N VAL A 13 -8.08 2.77 -5.98
CA VAL A 13 -6.79 3.34 -5.58
C VAL A 13 -5.72 3.03 -6.61
N SER A 14 -4.72 3.90 -6.68
CA SER A 14 -3.49 3.67 -7.41
C SER A 14 -2.29 3.93 -6.51
N LEU A 15 -1.31 3.02 -6.52
CA LEU A 15 -0.04 3.16 -5.81
C LEU A 15 1.10 3.05 -6.82
N THR A 16 1.94 4.09 -6.92
CA THR A 16 3.12 4.08 -7.77
C THR A 16 4.38 4.13 -6.92
N VAL A 17 5.28 3.18 -7.14
CA VAL A 17 6.59 3.09 -6.49
C VAL A 17 7.66 3.34 -7.55
N LEU A 18 8.52 4.33 -7.30
CA LEU A 18 9.64 4.71 -8.16
C LEU A 18 10.93 4.13 -7.59
N ALA A 19 11.86 3.70 -8.45
CA ALA A 19 13.22 3.39 -7.98
C ALA A 19 13.91 4.68 -7.53
N THR A 20 14.70 4.58 -6.46
CA THR A 20 15.32 5.76 -5.81
C THR A 20 16.31 6.48 -6.70
N GLU A 21 17.08 5.72 -7.49
CA GLU A 21 18.17 6.26 -8.32
C GLU A 21 17.79 6.45 -9.79
N ASP A 22 16.67 5.87 -10.22
CA ASP A 22 16.16 5.97 -11.57
C ASP A 22 14.64 6.10 -11.57
N TRP A 23 14.16 7.31 -11.79
CA TRP A 23 12.74 7.64 -11.78
C TRP A 23 11.98 7.07 -13.00
N TYR A 24 12.68 6.62 -14.05
CA TYR A 24 12.04 5.93 -15.18
C TYR A 24 11.64 4.50 -14.82
N THR A 25 12.42 3.84 -13.95
CA THR A 25 12.08 2.55 -13.39
C THR A 25 10.99 2.70 -12.32
N HIS A 26 9.81 2.19 -12.61
CA HIS A 26 8.69 2.25 -11.67
C HIS A 26 7.67 1.14 -11.85
N VAL A 27 6.89 0.93 -10.79
CA VAL A 27 5.75 0.02 -10.75
C VAL A 27 4.52 0.80 -10.31
N SER A 28 3.45 0.75 -11.08
CA SER A 28 2.14 1.29 -10.73
C SER A 28 1.14 0.16 -10.53
N LEU A 29 0.51 0.12 -9.36
CA LEU A 29 -0.56 -0.79 -8.99
C LEU A 29 -1.90 -0.06 -9.06
N LEU A 30 -2.93 -0.69 -9.63
CA LEU A 30 -4.31 -0.25 -9.57
C LEU A 30 -5.14 -1.32 -8.88
N GLY A 31 -6.00 -0.90 -7.95
CA GLY A 31 -6.79 -1.83 -7.17
C GLY A 31 -7.94 -1.14 -6.45
N ARG A 32 -8.52 -1.86 -5.48
CA ARG A 32 -9.65 -1.39 -4.69
C ARG A 32 -9.45 -1.70 -3.22
N VAL A 33 -9.89 -0.78 -2.36
CA VAL A 33 -9.92 -1.02 -0.92
C VAL A 33 -11.07 -1.99 -0.62
N THR A 34 -10.74 -3.17 -0.10
CA THR A 34 -11.73 -4.18 0.27
C THR A 34 -12.11 -4.08 1.74
N GLU A 35 -11.15 -3.72 2.60
CA GLU A 35 -11.34 -3.67 4.04
C GLU A 35 -10.57 -2.52 4.68
N LEU A 36 -11.18 -1.93 5.71
CA LEU A 36 -10.55 -1.00 6.63
C LEU A 36 -10.57 -1.64 8.01
N LEU A 37 -9.39 -2.01 8.51
CA LEU A 37 -9.24 -2.69 9.80
C LEU A 37 -8.59 -1.75 10.80
N ASP A 38 -9.18 -1.64 11.99
CA ASP A 38 -8.54 -0.92 13.09
C ASP A 38 -7.21 -1.60 13.45
N ASP A 39 -6.18 -0.79 13.72
CA ASP A 39 -4.87 -1.24 14.19
C ASP A 39 -4.62 -0.76 15.63
N PRO A 40 -5.39 -1.24 16.63
CA PRO A 40 -5.32 -0.74 18.00
C PRO A 40 -4.00 -1.09 18.71
N SER A 41 -3.28 -2.10 18.21
CA SER A 41 -1.95 -2.47 18.72
C SER A 41 -0.81 -1.76 17.98
N LEU A 42 -1.13 -1.02 16.91
CA LEU A 42 -0.17 -0.36 16.04
C LEU A 42 0.82 -1.34 15.40
N SER A 43 0.41 -2.59 15.19
CA SER A 43 1.26 -3.66 14.68
C SER A 43 1.62 -3.43 13.21
N ASP A 44 0.64 -3.02 12.40
CA ASP A 44 0.85 -2.74 10.98
C ASP A 44 1.61 -1.43 10.81
N MET A 45 1.26 -0.40 11.59
CA MET A 45 2.01 0.86 11.62
C MET A 45 3.46 0.65 12.07
N ASP A 46 3.71 -0.21 13.06
CA ASP A 46 5.07 -0.56 13.50
C ASP A 46 5.85 -1.32 12.43
N ARG A 47 5.17 -2.18 11.65
CA ARG A 47 5.80 -2.86 10.51
C ARG A 47 6.24 -1.86 9.45
N LEU A 48 5.38 -0.90 9.08
CA LEU A 48 5.70 0.18 8.14
C LEU A 48 6.83 1.08 8.67
N ALA A 49 6.75 1.49 9.94
CA ALA A 49 7.76 2.33 10.58
C ALA A 49 9.13 1.64 10.58
N ARG A 50 9.21 0.38 10.98
CA ARG A 50 10.49 -0.37 10.93
C ARG A 50 11.04 -0.49 9.52
N HIS A 51 10.18 -0.68 8.52
CA HIS A 51 10.60 -0.76 7.13
C HIS A 51 11.23 0.56 6.64
N HIS A 52 10.68 1.72 7.04
CA HIS A 52 11.13 3.02 6.54
C HIS A 52 12.15 3.74 7.43
N THR A 53 12.12 3.54 8.75
CA THR A 53 12.95 4.27 9.73
C THR A 53 13.79 3.36 10.62
N GLY A 54 13.59 2.04 10.54
CA GLY A 54 14.29 1.05 11.37
C GLY A 54 13.79 0.95 12.82
N ALA A 55 12.82 1.77 13.22
CA ALA A 55 12.30 1.81 14.59
C ALA A 55 10.78 1.66 14.63
N PRO A 56 10.20 1.21 15.76
CA PRO A 56 8.76 1.24 15.97
C PRO A 56 8.19 2.66 15.86
N TYR A 57 6.91 2.77 15.52
CA TYR A 57 6.22 4.04 15.44
C TYR A 57 6.15 4.71 16.83
N HIS A 58 6.45 6.01 16.88
CA HIS A 58 6.64 6.75 18.13
C HIS A 58 5.34 7.36 18.69
N MET A 59 4.40 7.77 17.83
CA MET A 59 3.11 8.31 18.28
C MET A 59 2.12 7.17 18.53
N ARG A 60 1.85 6.87 19.80
CA ARG A 60 1.02 5.72 20.22
C ARG A 60 -0.42 6.09 20.62
N ASP A 61 -0.69 7.38 20.77
CA ASP A 61 -1.93 7.94 21.34
C ASP A 61 -3.00 8.24 20.27
N ARG A 62 -2.83 7.75 19.04
CA ARG A 62 -3.75 8.02 17.94
C ARG A 62 -4.21 6.73 17.29
N ASP A 63 -5.51 6.65 17.08
CA ASP A 63 -6.15 5.56 16.34
C ASP A 63 -5.55 5.46 14.93
N ARG A 64 -5.34 4.22 14.48
CA ARG A 64 -4.85 3.89 13.14
C ARG A 64 -5.74 2.83 12.52
N VAL A 65 -5.81 2.88 11.20
CA VAL A 65 -6.58 1.96 10.38
C VAL A 65 -5.68 1.50 9.25
N SER A 66 -5.65 0.20 9.01
CA SER A 66 -5.01 -0.44 7.88
C SER A 66 -6.01 -0.59 6.74
N ALA A 67 -5.66 -0.10 5.55
CA ALA A 67 -6.45 -0.32 4.34
C ALA A 67 -5.90 -1.53 3.58
N TRP A 68 -6.74 -2.55 3.41
CA TRP A 68 -6.42 -3.70 2.58
C TRP A 68 -6.86 -3.42 1.14
N ILE A 69 -5.91 -3.56 0.23
CA ILE A 69 -6.11 -3.29 -1.20
C ILE A 69 -6.01 -4.62 -1.95
N ASP A 70 -7.07 -4.97 -2.67
CA ASP A 70 -6.99 -6.02 -3.68
C ASP A 70 -6.45 -5.41 -4.98
N VAL A 71 -5.41 -6.02 -5.54
CA VAL A 71 -4.70 -5.48 -6.71
C VAL A 71 -5.33 -6.06 -7.97
N ASP A 72 -6.04 -5.22 -8.73
CA ASP A 72 -6.70 -5.64 -9.97
C ASP A 72 -5.69 -5.75 -11.12
N ARG A 73 -4.78 -4.77 -11.25
CA ARG A 73 -3.81 -4.65 -12.35
C ARG A 73 -2.54 -3.95 -11.90
N TRP A 74 -1.44 -4.20 -12.60
CA TRP A 74 -0.18 -3.52 -12.40
C TRP A 74 0.53 -3.26 -13.72
N HIS A 75 1.35 -2.23 -13.75
CA HIS A 75 2.19 -1.88 -14.89
C HIS A 75 3.59 -1.52 -14.40
N CYS A 76 4.60 -2.04 -15.09
CA CYS A 76 6.00 -1.74 -14.83
C CYS A 76 6.66 -1.04 -16.01
N TRP A 77 7.69 -0.26 -15.73
CA TRP A 77 8.56 0.35 -16.74
C TRP A 77 10.03 0.00 -16.49
N ASP A 78 10.75 -0.09 -17.61
CA ASP A 78 12.20 -0.30 -17.71
C ASP A 78 12.72 -1.51 -16.93
N ALA A 79 13.64 -1.33 -15.97
CA ALA A 79 14.25 -2.45 -15.26
C ALA A 79 13.24 -3.24 -14.40
N ALA A 80 12.08 -2.66 -14.10
CA ALA A 80 10.99 -3.34 -13.39
C ALA A 80 10.04 -4.11 -14.32
N GLU A 81 10.21 -3.99 -15.65
CA GLU A 81 9.38 -4.70 -16.63
C GLU A 81 9.39 -6.21 -16.37
N ASN A 82 8.20 -6.81 -16.44
CA ASN A 82 8.05 -8.24 -16.27
C ASN A 82 8.63 -8.96 -17.49
N ARG A 83 9.88 -9.45 -17.38
CA ARG A 83 10.59 -10.16 -18.45
C ARG A 83 10.13 -11.61 -18.64
N ASP A 84 9.20 -12.10 -17.80
CA ASP A 84 8.68 -13.47 -17.88
C ASP A 84 7.48 -13.60 -18.85
N VAL A 85 7.12 -12.53 -19.57
CA VAL A 85 6.09 -12.55 -20.62
C VAL A 85 6.66 -12.14 -21.99
N PRO A 86 6.29 -12.79 -23.11
CA PRO A 86 6.72 -12.36 -24.44
C PRO A 86 6.17 -10.98 -24.78
N HIS A 87 7.06 -10.07 -25.19
CA HIS A 87 6.71 -8.74 -25.70
C HIS A 87 6.60 -8.80 -27.23
N HIS A 88 5.54 -8.20 -27.79
CA HIS A 88 5.28 -8.12 -29.24
C HIS A 88 5.90 -6.86 -29.87
#